data_AF-A0A2V6QSI1-F1
#
_entry.id   AF-A0A2V6QSI1-F1
#
_cell.length_a   1.000
_cell.length_b   1.000
_cell.length_c   1.000
_cell.angle_alpha   90.00
_cell.angle_beta   90.00
_cell.angle_gamma   90.00
#
_symmetry.space_group_name_H-M   'P 1'
#
loop_
_entity.id
_entity.type
_entity.pdbx_description
1 polymer ?
#
loop_
_entity_poly.entity_id
_entity_poly.type
_entity_poly.pdbx_seq_one_letter_code
_entity_poly.pdbx_strand_id
1 'polypeptide(L)'
;MTDPNLERRLAALESRLGRLEHLLGTLKAGLEDAPAPGDTKAAIQAWVTDYVSLRLQQLVPETCEHPVDEAPAAAAAGPVLPGTRVRCTEEVLHRLGRIPIPFVRQMVTQKVAESARAESVGVVDVTFFERAATF
;
A
#
# COMPACT_ATOMS: atom_id res chain seq x y z
N MET A 1 21.88 2.78 69.03
CA MET A 1 20.49 2.29 68.96
C MET A 1 19.87 2.92 67.73
N THR A 2 19.52 2.14 66.71
CA THR A 2 18.82 2.66 65.53
C THR A 2 17.43 3.13 65.92
N ASP A 3 17.04 4.30 65.44
CA ASP A 3 15.72 4.88 65.70
C ASP A 3 14.67 4.12 64.87
N PRO A 4 13.72 3.42 65.50
CA PRO A 4 12.70 2.64 64.80
C PRO A 4 11.77 3.49 63.93
N ASN A 5 11.70 4.80 64.16
CA ASN A 5 10.97 5.74 63.30
C ASN A 5 11.72 5.95 61.98
N LEU A 6 13.04 6.07 62.04
CA LEU A 6 13.89 6.29 60.88
C LEU A 6 13.91 5.08 59.95
N GLU A 7 13.95 3.87 60.52
CA GLU A 7 13.84 2.61 59.76
C GLU A 7 12.49 2.49 59.05
N ARG A 8 11.37 2.84 59.72
CA ARG A 8 10.04 2.84 59.08
C ARG A 8 9.94 3.84 57.93
N ARG A 9 10.52 5.03 58.09
CA ARG A 9 10.52 6.06 57.04
C ARG A 9 11.39 5.65 55.86
N LEU A 10 12.53 5.00 56.09
CA LEU A 10 13.37 4.44 55.03
C LEU A 10 12.64 3.33 54.27
N ALA A 11 12.06 2.36 54.97
CA ALA A 11 11.28 1.29 54.32
C ALA A 11 10.08 1.84 53.52
N ALA A 12 9.42 2.89 54.00
CA ALA A 12 8.35 3.57 53.26
C ALA A 12 8.87 4.29 52.01
N LEU A 13 10.08 4.86 52.06
CA LEU A 13 10.71 5.48 50.89
C LEU A 13 11.16 4.43 49.87
N GLU A 14 11.83 3.38 50.31
CA GLU A 14 12.29 2.27 49.46
C GLU A 14 11.12 1.60 48.73
N SER A 15 10.01 1.34 49.42
CA SER A 15 8.82 0.79 48.79
C SER A 15 8.17 1.73 47.77
N ARG A 16 8.19 3.05 48.01
CA ARG A 16 7.72 4.04 47.03
C ARG A 16 8.66 4.12 45.82
N LEU A 17 9.96 4.02 46.04
CA LEU A 17 10.98 4.08 44.99
C LEU A 17 10.91 2.82 44.11
N GLY A 18 10.81 1.64 44.70
CA GLY A 18 10.59 0.39 43.96
C GLY A 18 9.28 0.38 43.15
N ARG A 19 8.22 1.03 43.66
CA ARG A 19 6.97 1.21 42.89
C ARG A 19 7.18 2.13 41.69
N LEU A 20 7.93 3.23 41.85
CA LEU A 20 8.25 4.13 40.74
C LEU A 20 9.11 3.46 39.68
N GLU A 21 10.13 2.72 40.10
CA GLU A 21 10.98 1.93 39.19
C GLU A 21 10.16 0.93 38.38
N HIS A 22 9.23 0.22 39.04
CA HIS A 22 8.33 -0.70 38.35
C HIS A 22 7.46 0.01 37.32
N LEU A 23 6.83 1.14 37.69
CA LEU A 23 5.99 1.91 36.77
C LEU A 23 6.79 2.46 35.58
N LEU A 24 8.00 2.96 35.82
CA LEU A 24 8.90 3.42 34.77
C LEU A 24 9.31 2.27 33.84
N GLY A 25 9.59 1.09 34.39
CA GLY A 25 9.83 -0.12 33.61
C GLY A 25 8.64 -0.49 32.72
N THR A 26 7.42 -0.46 33.25
CA THR A 26 6.21 -0.75 32.46
C THR A 26 5.95 0.28 31.36
N LEU A 27 6.20 1.57 31.64
CA LEU A 27 6.03 2.63 30.65
C LEU A 27 7.06 2.51 29.53
N LYS A 28 8.32 2.23 29.88
CA LYS A 28 9.39 2.01 28.89
C LYS A 28 9.06 0.85 27.97
N ALA A 29 8.66 -0.29 28.53
CA ALA A 29 8.26 -1.46 27.74
C ALA A 29 7.10 -1.15 26.79
N GLY A 30 6.05 -0.47 27.28
CA GLY A 30 4.92 -0.07 26.44
C GLY A 30 5.28 0.94 25.34
N LEU A 31 6.31 1.76 25.56
CA LEU A 31 6.79 2.72 24.56
C LEU A 31 7.69 2.06 23.50
N GLU A 32 8.47 1.04 23.89
CA GLU A 32 9.27 0.24 22.96
C GLU A 32 8.39 -0.65 22.05
N ASP A 33 7.22 -1.08 22.54
CA ASP A 33 6.27 -1.90 21.78
C ASP A 33 5.29 -1.07 20.92
N ALA A 34 5.33 0.26 21.05
CA ALA A 34 4.47 1.15 20.27
C ALA A 34 4.93 1.19 18.80
N PRO A 35 4.05 0.94 17.82
CA PRO A 35 4.40 1.01 16.42
C PRO A 35 4.85 2.42 16.04
N ALA A 36 5.87 2.54 15.20
CA ALA A 36 6.38 3.85 14.80
C ALA A 36 5.26 4.67 14.12
N PRO A 37 5.27 6.00 14.22
CA PRO A 37 4.21 6.86 13.68
C PRO A 37 4.04 6.77 12.15
N GLY A 38 4.92 6.06 11.42
CA GLY A 38 4.76 5.73 10.00
C GLY A 38 4.12 4.36 9.72
N ASP A 39 4.28 3.40 10.63
CA ASP A 39 3.88 2.00 10.40
C ASP A 39 2.36 1.84 10.41
N THR A 40 1.69 2.58 11.29
CA THR A 40 0.22 2.63 11.35
C THR A 40 -0.37 3.20 10.07
N LYS A 41 0.21 4.28 9.51
CA LYS A 41 -0.25 4.86 8.24
C LYS A 41 -0.07 3.88 7.08
N ALA A 42 1.09 3.24 6.98
CA ALA A 42 1.37 2.26 5.94
C ALA A 42 0.43 1.03 6.04
N ALA A 43 0.20 0.54 7.26
CA ALA A 43 -0.71 -0.57 7.52
C ALA A 43 -2.16 -0.23 7.15
N ILE A 44 -2.64 0.96 7.52
CA ILE A 44 -3.98 1.44 7.13
C ILE A 44 -4.07 1.57 5.61
N GLN A 45 -3.06 2.13 4.96
CA GLN A 45 -3.04 2.28 3.50
C GLN A 45 -3.09 0.91 2.80
N ALA A 46 -2.32 -0.07 3.25
CA ALA A 46 -2.36 -1.42 2.73
C ALA A 46 -3.76 -2.03 2.89
N TRP A 47 -4.32 -1.96 4.09
CA TRP A 47 -5.66 -2.50 4.38
C TRP A 47 -6.77 -1.86 3.54
N VAL A 48 -6.77 -0.52 3.40
CA VAL A 48 -7.73 0.20 2.55
C VAL A 48 -7.56 -0.20 1.09
N THR A 49 -6.31 -0.36 0.62
CA THR A 49 -6.01 -0.77 -0.76
C THR A 49 -6.60 -2.14 -1.06
N ASP A 50 -6.39 -3.10 -0.16
CA ASP A 50 -6.91 -4.47 -0.31
C ASP A 50 -8.45 -4.49 -0.27
N TYR A 51 -9.04 -3.79 0.70
CA TYR A 51 -10.49 -3.73 0.87
C TYR A 51 -11.18 -3.11 -0.35
N VAL A 52 -10.69 -1.95 -0.82
CA VAL A 52 -11.27 -1.28 -1.99
C VAL A 52 -11.06 -2.10 -3.25
N SER A 53 -9.90 -2.75 -3.42
CA SER A 53 -9.65 -3.66 -4.53
C SER A 53 -10.68 -4.78 -4.60
N LEU A 54 -10.95 -5.45 -3.47
CA LEU A 54 -11.96 -6.51 -3.38
C LEU A 54 -13.38 -6.00 -3.67
N ARG A 55 -13.75 -4.83 -3.12
CA ARG A 55 -15.08 -4.26 -3.33
C ARG A 55 -15.32 -3.83 -4.77
N LEU A 56 -14.29 -3.29 -5.44
CA LEU A 56 -14.40 -2.93 -6.84
C LEU A 56 -14.55 -4.15 -7.74
N GLN A 57 -13.82 -5.25 -7.47
CA GLN A 57 -14.00 -6.51 -8.20
C GLN A 57 -15.45 -7.02 -8.15
N GLN A 58 -16.12 -6.86 -7.01
CA GLN A 58 -17.51 -7.29 -6.83
C GLN A 58 -18.54 -6.41 -7.56
N LEU A 59 -18.17 -5.19 -7.94
CA LEU A 59 -19.05 -4.24 -8.61
C LEU A 59 -18.91 -4.28 -10.14
N VAL A 60 -17.89 -4.94 -10.67
CA VAL A 60 -17.65 -5.03 -12.10
C VAL A 60 -18.52 -6.13 -12.72
N PRO A 61 -19.30 -5.83 -13.77
CA PRO A 61 -20.04 -6.85 -14.52
C PRO A 61 -19.09 -7.90 -15.11
N GLU A 62 -19.54 -9.14 -15.22
CA GLU A 62 -18.85 -10.35 -15.74
C GLU A 62 -18.14 -10.19 -17.12
N THR A 63 -18.29 -9.04 -17.79
CA THR A 63 -17.68 -8.74 -19.10
C THR A 63 -16.25 -8.23 -19.05
N CYS A 64 -15.69 -7.94 -17.87
CA CYS A 64 -14.24 -7.67 -17.76
C CYS A 64 -13.49 -9.00 -17.68
N GLU A 65 -13.19 -9.62 -18.82
CA GLU A 65 -12.32 -10.79 -18.87
C GLU A 65 -10.90 -10.41 -18.40
N HIS A 66 -10.46 -11.01 -17.30
CA HIS A 66 -9.11 -10.84 -16.76
C HIS A 66 -8.22 -11.95 -17.34
N PRO A 67 -7.32 -11.67 -18.29
CA PRO A 67 -6.36 -12.70 -18.69
C PRO A 67 -5.42 -13.00 -17.51
N VAL A 68 -5.26 -14.29 -17.24
CA VAL A 68 -4.25 -14.85 -16.33
C VAL A 68 -2.87 -14.51 -16.90
N ASP A 69 -1.94 -14.10 -16.05
CA ASP A 69 -0.56 -13.73 -16.39
C ASP A 69 0.10 -14.73 -17.35
N GLU A 70 0.10 -14.43 -18.65
CA GLU A 70 0.90 -15.14 -19.64
C GLU A 70 2.25 -14.45 -19.83
N ALA A 71 3.30 -15.27 -19.76
CA ALA A 71 4.72 -14.93 -19.83
C ALA A 71 5.08 -14.01 -21.02
N PRO A 72 6.14 -13.18 -20.90
CA PRO A 72 6.41 -12.12 -21.85
C PRO A 72 6.96 -12.71 -23.16
N ALA A 73 6.21 -12.54 -24.25
CA ALA A 73 6.64 -12.86 -25.59
C ALA A 73 7.31 -11.65 -26.27
N ALA A 74 8.61 -11.83 -26.53
CA ALA A 74 9.42 -11.26 -27.61
C ALA A 74 9.55 -9.73 -27.76
N ALA A 75 10.78 -9.30 -27.48
CA ALA A 75 11.46 -8.06 -27.86
C ALA A 75 11.00 -7.40 -29.19
N ALA A 76 10.43 -6.19 -29.08
CA ALA A 76 10.40 -5.20 -30.15
C ALA A 76 10.37 -3.76 -29.58
N ALA A 77 11.56 -3.18 -29.38
CA ALA A 77 11.89 -1.75 -29.40
C ALA A 77 11.00 -0.70 -28.68
N GLY A 78 10.33 -1.03 -27.57
CA GLY A 78 9.70 -0.02 -26.71
C GLY A 78 8.85 -0.61 -25.57
N PRO A 79 8.48 0.20 -24.58
CA PRO A 79 7.63 -0.24 -23.49
C PRO A 79 6.25 -0.66 -24.00
N VAL A 80 5.72 -1.78 -23.50
CA VAL A 80 4.39 -2.30 -23.84
C VAL A 80 3.50 -2.29 -22.60
N LEU A 81 2.19 -2.08 -22.81
CA LEU A 81 1.21 -2.14 -21.72
C LEU A 81 1.22 -3.55 -21.08
N PRO A 82 1.25 -3.67 -19.75
CA PRO A 82 1.32 -4.95 -19.05
C PRO A 82 0.22 -5.92 -19.48
N GLY A 83 0.55 -7.20 -19.71
CA GLY A 83 -0.41 -8.22 -20.13
C GLY A 83 -0.93 -8.06 -21.57
N THR A 84 -0.35 -7.15 -22.38
CA THR A 84 -0.78 -6.92 -23.77
C THR A 84 0.40 -6.73 -24.72
N ARG A 85 0.11 -6.73 -26.03
CA ARG A 85 1.08 -6.40 -27.09
C ARG A 85 1.01 -4.94 -27.56
N VAL A 86 0.26 -4.09 -26.85
CA VAL A 86 0.06 -2.69 -27.23
C VAL A 86 1.30 -1.89 -26.83
N ARG A 87 1.94 -1.22 -27.79
CA ARG A 87 3.10 -0.34 -27.51
C ARG A 87 2.65 0.93 -26.81
N CYS A 88 3.43 1.39 -25.85
CA CYS A 88 3.19 2.62 -25.10
C CYS A 88 4.49 3.41 -24.94
N THR A 89 4.37 4.63 -24.43
CA THR A 89 5.51 5.45 -24.01
C THR A 89 5.90 5.15 -22.57
N GLU A 90 7.16 5.38 -22.19
CA GLU A 90 7.66 5.14 -20.82
C GLU A 90 6.87 5.93 -19.77
N GLU A 91 6.45 7.16 -20.12
CA GLU A 91 5.64 8.02 -19.26
C GLU A 91 4.26 7.40 -18.92
N VAL A 92 3.69 6.63 -19.85
CA VAL A 92 2.42 5.90 -19.61
C VAL A 92 2.62 4.78 -18.60
N LEU A 93 3.73 4.03 -18.69
CA LEU A 93 4.08 3.01 -17.69
C LEU A 93 4.30 3.64 -16.31
N HIS A 94 5.02 4.75 -16.24
CA HIS A 94 5.24 5.45 -14.98
C HIS A 94 3.92 5.91 -14.35
N ARG A 95 2.97 6.44 -15.15
CA ARG A 95 1.64 6.84 -14.67
C ARG A 95 0.79 5.66 -14.21
N LEU A 96 0.81 4.55 -14.94
CA LEU A 96 0.16 3.30 -14.51
C LEU A 96 0.74 2.80 -13.18
N GLY A 97 2.06 2.88 -12.99
CA GLY A 97 2.74 2.51 -11.76
C GLY A 97 2.36 3.37 -10.54
N ARG A 98 1.94 4.63 -10.77
CA ARG A 98 1.45 5.52 -9.69
C ARG A 98 0.04 5.21 -9.22
N ILE A 99 -0.72 4.36 -9.93
CA ILE A 99 -2.05 3.93 -9.51
C ILE A 99 -1.87 2.96 -8.33
N PRO A 100 -2.29 3.33 -7.11
CA PRO A 100 -1.97 2.56 -5.91
C PRO A 100 -2.80 1.28 -5.80
N ILE A 101 -4.02 1.28 -6.35
CA ILE A 101 -4.94 0.14 -6.27
C ILE A 101 -4.66 -0.81 -7.45
N PRO A 102 -4.19 -2.05 -7.21
CA PRO A 102 -3.81 -2.98 -8.28
C PRO A 102 -4.94 -3.27 -9.26
N PHE A 103 -6.16 -3.44 -8.76
CA PHE A 103 -7.35 -3.67 -9.59
C PHE A 103 -7.64 -2.51 -10.53
N VAL A 104 -7.61 -1.26 -10.03
CA VAL A 104 -7.82 -0.07 -10.87
C VAL A 104 -6.75 0.02 -11.95
N ARG A 105 -5.49 -0.30 -11.60
CA ARG A 105 -4.39 -0.33 -12.57
C ARG A 105 -4.64 -1.34 -13.68
N GLN A 106 -5.11 -2.55 -13.35
CA GLN A 106 -5.45 -3.58 -14.32
C GLN A 106 -6.62 -3.15 -15.21
N MET A 107 -7.70 -2.65 -14.61
CA MET A 107 -8.89 -2.16 -15.32
C MET A 107 -8.55 -1.03 -16.30
N VAL A 108 -7.76 -0.05 -15.88
CA VAL A 108 -7.29 1.04 -16.75
C VAL A 108 -6.42 0.49 -17.88
N THR A 109 -5.51 -0.45 -17.59
CA THR A 109 -4.64 -1.08 -18.60
C THR A 109 -5.47 -1.79 -19.67
N GLN A 110 -6.47 -2.57 -19.27
CA GLN A 110 -7.36 -3.29 -20.18
C GLN A 110 -8.19 -2.32 -21.02
N LYS A 111 -8.83 -1.32 -20.39
CA LYS A 111 -9.64 -0.32 -21.10
C LYS A 111 -8.81 0.42 -22.15
N VAL A 112 -7.62 0.89 -21.78
CA VAL A 112 -6.71 1.59 -22.70
C VAL A 112 -6.29 0.66 -23.85
N ALA A 113 -6.02 -0.63 -23.56
CA ALA A 113 -5.68 -1.60 -24.59
C ALA A 113 -6.85 -1.89 -25.55
N GLU A 114 -8.08 -1.99 -25.03
CA GLU A 114 -9.29 -2.16 -25.83
C GLU A 114 -9.55 -0.93 -26.72
N SER A 115 -9.47 0.27 -26.16
CA SER A 115 -9.59 1.52 -26.94
C SER A 115 -8.50 1.64 -28.00
N ALA A 116 -7.25 1.30 -27.67
CA ALA A 116 -6.15 1.35 -28.63
C ALA A 116 -6.34 0.36 -29.78
N ARG A 117 -6.90 -0.84 -29.51
CA ARG A 117 -7.27 -1.82 -30.55
C ARG A 117 -8.43 -1.32 -31.40
N ALA A 118 -9.46 -0.74 -30.79
CA ALA A 118 -10.62 -0.20 -31.50
C ALA A 118 -10.25 0.95 -32.44
N GLU A 119 -9.36 1.84 -31.99
CA GLU A 119 -8.88 2.99 -32.76
C GLU A 119 -7.63 2.67 -33.62
N SER A 120 -7.15 1.42 -33.59
CA SER A 120 -5.94 0.95 -34.30
C SER A 120 -4.70 1.82 -34.08
N VAL A 121 -4.49 2.27 -32.85
CA VAL A 121 -3.38 3.14 -32.47
C VAL A 121 -2.09 2.33 -32.34
N GLY A 122 -1.05 2.75 -33.07
CA GLY A 122 0.24 2.05 -33.11
C GLY A 122 1.10 2.20 -31.85
N VAL A 123 0.99 3.32 -31.13
CA VAL A 123 1.68 3.60 -29.86
C VAL A 123 0.78 4.47 -28.97
N VAL A 124 0.58 4.05 -27.73
CA VAL A 124 -0.17 4.80 -26.71
C VAL A 124 0.73 5.85 -26.07
N ASP A 125 0.42 7.12 -26.33
CA ASP A 125 1.03 8.27 -25.65
C ASP A 125 0.20 8.72 -24.43
N VAL A 126 0.70 9.74 -23.72
CA VAL A 126 0.04 10.27 -22.51
C VAL A 126 -1.33 10.87 -22.82
N THR A 127 -1.49 11.52 -23.97
CA THR A 127 -2.75 12.19 -24.34
C THR A 127 -3.85 11.18 -24.63
N PHE A 128 -3.49 10.08 -25.33
CA PHE A 128 -4.39 8.96 -25.55
C PHE A 128 -4.72 8.27 -24.23
N PHE A 129 -3.71 8.04 -23.39
CA PHE A 129 -3.89 7.42 -22.08
C PHE A 129 -4.87 8.20 -21.20
N GLU A 130 -4.72 9.52 -21.07
CA GLU A 130 -5.63 10.36 -20.27
C GLU A 130 -7.07 10.31 -20.80
N ARG A 131 -7.25 10.33 -22.13
CA ARG A 131 -8.57 10.23 -22.76
C ARG A 131 -9.21 8.86 -22.54
N ALA A 132 -8.46 7.79 -22.77
CA ALA A 132 -8.96 6.42 -22.68
C ALA A 132 -9.15 5.94 -21.22
N ALA A 133 -8.37 6.46 -20.28
CA ALA A 133 -8.45 6.15 -18.85
C ALA A 133 -9.59 6.88 -18.11
N THR A 134 -10.35 7.74 -18.78
CA THR A 134 -11.50 8.43 -18.17
C THR A 134 -12.68 7.47 -18.06
N PHE A 135 -13.33 7.36 -16.89
CA PHE A 135 -14.52 6.53 -16.64
C PHE A 135 -15.81 7.34 -16.77
#